data_AF-A0A645JFN6-F1
#
_entry.id   AF-A0A645JFN6-F1
#
_cell.length_a   1.000
_cell.length_b   1.000
_cell.length_c   1.000
_cell.angle_alpha   90.00
_cell.angle_beta   90.00
_cell.angle_gamma   90.00
#
_symmetry.space_group_name_H-M   'P 1'
#
loop_
_entity.id
_entity.type
_entity.pdbx_description
1 polymer ?
#
loop_
_entity_poly.entity_id
_entity_poly.type
_entity_poly.pdbx_seq_one_letter_code
_entity_poly.pdbx_strand_id
1 'polypeptide(L)'
;MGEAATLSAIASQMLLPKPDFDALLSLVEECGLYGVNVAHSGSVVGLMLDRQRHDVDYVKWLLARNRLTKHWPEQHLLRMVSGGVKRQ
;
A
#
# COMPACT_ATOMS: atom_id res chain seq x y z
N MET A 1 13.12 -3.02 -2.69
CA MET A 1 12.44 -2.45 -1.51
C MET A 1 10.98 -2.87 -1.44
N GLY A 2 10.19 -2.69 -2.50
CA GLY A 2 8.77 -3.06 -2.50
C GLY A 2 8.50 -4.53 -2.18
N GLU A 3 9.19 -5.47 -2.84
CA GLU A 3 9.06 -6.90 -2.56
C GLU A 3 9.34 -7.27 -1.08
N ALA A 4 10.45 -6.79 -0.52
CA ALA A 4 10.78 -7.04 0.89
C ALA A 4 9.73 -6.46 1.86
N ALA A 5 9.17 -5.28 1.54
CA ALA A 5 8.09 -4.69 2.32
C ALA A 5 6.80 -5.53 2.21
N THR A 6 6.48 -6.04 1.02
CA THR A 6 5.35 -6.94 0.79
C THR A 6 5.51 -8.24 1.59
N LEU A 7 6.69 -8.86 1.56
CA LEU A 7 6.97 -10.07 2.35
C LEU A 7 6.81 -9.81 3.85
N SER A 8 7.30 -8.68 4.35
CA SER A 8 7.09 -8.26 5.73
C SER A 8 5.60 -8.05 6.05
N ALA A 9 4.84 -7.46 5.14
CA ALA A 9 3.41 -7.23 5.30
C ALA A 9 2.63 -8.55 5.35
N ILE A 10 2.96 -9.51 4.48
CA ILE A 10 2.40 -10.87 4.46
C ILE A 10 2.71 -11.58 5.78
N ALA A 11 3.96 -11.58 6.22
CA ALA A 11 4.36 -12.23 7.48
C ALA A 11 3.59 -11.65 8.68
N SER A 12 3.34 -10.33 8.69
CA SER A 12 2.58 -9.68 9.76
C SER A 12 1.11 -10.13 9.85
N GLN A 13 0.52 -10.64 8.76
CA GLN A 13 -0.86 -11.15 8.78
C GLN A 13 -1.03 -12.35 9.70
N MET A 14 0.02 -13.15 9.93
CA MET A 14 -0.03 -14.27 10.87
C MET A 14 -0.18 -13.81 12.34
N LEU A 15 0.26 -12.59 12.65
CA LEU A 15 0.21 -12.02 13.99
C LEU A 15 -1.01 -11.11 14.20
N LEU A 16 -1.31 -10.29 13.19
CA LEU A 16 -2.39 -9.32 13.25
C LEU A 16 -3.06 -9.21 11.86
N PRO A 17 -4.02 -10.09 11.56
CA PRO A 17 -4.73 -10.08 10.28
C PRO A 17 -5.40 -8.73 10.02
N LYS A 18 -5.29 -8.25 8.78
CA LYS A 18 -5.96 -7.05 8.30
C LYS A 18 -7.11 -7.45 7.39
N PRO A 19 -8.31 -6.88 7.56
CA PRO A 19 -9.44 -7.16 6.67
C PRO A 19 -9.05 -6.77 5.24
N ASP A 20 -9.48 -7.55 4.25
CA ASP A 20 -9.24 -7.28 2.83
C ASP A 20 -7.76 -7.13 2.40
N PHE A 21 -6.81 -7.67 3.18
CA PHE A 21 -5.39 -7.63 2.83
C PHE A 21 -5.08 -8.36 1.51
N ASP A 22 -5.71 -9.51 1.26
CA ASP A 22 -5.52 -10.25 0.01
C ASP A 22 -6.00 -9.44 -1.20
N ALA A 23 -7.06 -8.65 -1.04
CA ALA A 23 -7.54 -7.76 -2.10
C ALA A 23 -6.56 -6.59 -2.37
N LEU A 24 -5.78 -6.14 -1.36
CA LEU A 24 -4.66 -5.22 -1.60
C LEU A 24 -3.54 -5.89 -2.40
N LEU A 25 -3.21 -7.15 -2.10
CA LEU A 25 -2.20 -7.90 -2.87
C LEU A 25 -2.63 -8.09 -4.32
N SER A 26 -3.88 -8.51 -4.55
CA SER A 26 -4.42 -8.65 -5.91
C SER A 26 -4.39 -7.33 -6.68
N LEU A 27 -4.67 -6.19 -6.02
CA LEU A 27 -4.58 -4.87 -6.64
C LEU A 27 -3.14 -4.52 -7.00
N VAL A 28 -2.17 -4.80 -6.11
CA VAL A 28 -0.75 -4.60 -6.37
C VAL A 28 -0.32 -5.39 -7.61
N GLU A 29 -0.74 -6.64 -7.74
CA GLU A 29 -0.46 -7.49 -8.90
C GLU A 29 -1.15 -6.97 -10.18
N GLU A 30 -2.45 -6.66 -10.12
CA GLU A 30 -3.24 -6.15 -11.25
C GLU A 30 -2.65 -4.85 -11.83
N CYS A 31 -2.22 -3.95 -10.94
CA CYS A 31 -1.65 -2.67 -11.33
C CYS A 31 -0.13 -2.75 -11.59
N GLY A 32 0.52 -3.89 -11.36
CA GLY A 32 1.97 -4.05 -11.51
C GLY A 32 2.79 -3.18 -10.54
N LEU A 33 2.23 -2.84 -9.36
CA LEU A 33 2.89 -1.98 -8.38
C LEU A 33 4.13 -2.68 -7.79
N TYR A 34 5.06 -1.89 -7.25
CA TYR A 34 6.30 -2.44 -6.68
C TYR A 34 6.07 -3.25 -5.40
N GLY A 35 4.96 -3.03 -4.70
CA GLY A 35 4.63 -3.73 -3.47
C GLY A 35 3.74 -2.94 -2.52
N VAL A 36 3.50 -3.52 -1.36
CA VAL A 36 2.71 -2.95 -0.27
C VAL A 36 3.52 -2.95 1.03
N ASN A 37 3.35 -1.92 1.85
CA ASN A 37 3.74 -1.94 3.25
C ASN A 37 2.52 -1.77 4.16
N VAL A 38 2.64 -2.24 5.38
CA VAL A 38 1.63 -2.10 6.44
C VAL A 38 2.31 -1.45 7.63
N ALA A 39 1.79 -0.32 8.11
CA ALA A 39 2.32 0.35 9.30
C ALA A 39 2.12 -0.53 10.55
N HIS A 40 2.82 -0.21 11.64
CA HIS A 40 2.84 -1.03 12.87
C HIS A 40 1.46 -1.49 13.36
N SER A 41 0.49 -0.58 13.51
CA SER A 41 -0.89 -0.93 13.91
C SER A 41 -1.73 -1.51 12.77
N GLY A 42 -1.23 -1.45 11.53
CA GLY A 42 -1.89 -1.76 10.27
C GLY A 42 -3.11 -0.92 9.91
N SER A 43 -3.28 0.22 10.59
CA SER A 43 -4.30 1.23 10.23
C SER A 43 -3.94 2.01 8.97
N VAL A 44 -2.67 1.98 8.57
CA VAL A 44 -2.15 2.64 7.37
C VAL A 44 -1.44 1.59 6.52
N VAL A 45 -1.70 1.62 5.22
CA VAL A 45 -1.02 0.82 4.20
C VAL A 45 -0.40 1.73 3.16
N GLY A 46 0.78 1.38 2.68
CA GLY A 46 1.48 2.12 1.63
C GLY A 46 1.56 1.28 0.36
N LEU A 47 1.01 1.77 -0.74
CA LEU A 47 1.21 1.21 -2.07
C LEU A 47 2.42 1.87 -2.73
N MET A 48 3.39 1.08 -3.16
CA MET A 48 4.62 1.58 -3.77
C MET A 48 4.50 1.59 -5.29
N LEU A 49 4.59 2.77 -5.90
CA LEU A 49 4.43 2.96 -7.34
C LEU A 49 5.41 3.98 -7.91
N ASP A 50 5.63 3.90 -9.22
CA ASP A 50 6.27 4.94 -10.04
C ASP A 50 5.20 5.69 -10.86
N ARG A 51 5.09 6.99 -10.67
CA ARG A 51 4.10 7.85 -11.33
C ARG A 51 4.31 7.98 -12.86
N GLN A 52 5.48 7.61 -13.38
CA GLN A 52 5.72 7.56 -14.83
C GLN A 52 5.25 6.25 -15.45
N ARG A 53 5.07 5.20 -14.65
CA ARG A 53 4.73 3.84 -15.11
C ARG A 53 3.33 3.40 -14.73
N HIS A 54 2.79 3.93 -13.64
CA HIS A 54 1.52 3.52 -13.06
C HIS A 54 0.53 4.67 -13.08
N ASP A 55 -0.70 4.36 -13.50
CA ASP A 55 -1.83 5.28 -13.47
C ASP A 55 -2.39 5.37 -12.04
N VAL A 56 -2.14 6.51 -11.39
CA VAL A 56 -2.56 6.76 -10.02
C VAL A 56 -4.09 6.84 -9.93
N ASP A 57 -4.77 7.40 -10.92
CA ASP A 57 -6.21 7.57 -10.88
C ASP A 57 -6.92 6.22 -11.07
N TYR A 58 -6.36 5.35 -11.92
CA TYR A 58 -6.82 3.96 -12.04
C TYR A 58 -6.64 3.17 -10.73
N VAL A 59 -5.48 3.30 -10.06
CA VAL A 59 -5.25 2.67 -8.75
C VAL A 59 -6.28 3.14 -7.72
N LYS A 60 -6.54 4.45 -7.64
CA LYS A 60 -7.56 5.02 -6.73
C LYS A 60 -8.96 4.53 -7.05
N TRP A 61 -9.29 4.43 -8.33
CA TRP A 61 -10.56 3.91 -8.77
C TRP A 61 -10.73 2.43 -8.38
N LEU A 62 -9.69 1.60 -8.55
CA LEU A 62 -9.71 0.19 -8.12
C LEU A 62 -9.86 0.06 -6.60
N LEU A 63 -9.19 0.89 -5.80
CA LEU A 63 -9.37 0.93 -4.35
C LEU A 63 -10.84 1.16 -3.97
N ALA A 64 -11.50 2.12 -4.62
CA ALA A 64 -12.91 2.41 -4.37
C ALA A 64 -13.83 1.28 -4.88
N ARG A 65 -13.57 0.76 -6.09
CA ARG A 65 -14.34 -0.34 -6.70
C ARG A 65 -14.30 -1.61 -5.84
N ASN A 66 -13.12 -1.95 -5.31
CA ASN A 66 -12.91 -3.13 -4.47
C ASN A 66 -13.35 -2.88 -3.02
N ARG A 67 -13.95 -1.72 -2.72
CA ARG A 67 -14.45 -1.33 -1.39
C ARG A 67 -13.36 -1.28 -0.31
N LEU A 68 -12.09 -1.24 -0.71
CA LEU A 68 -10.94 -1.11 0.19
C LEU A 68 -10.97 0.21 0.95
N THR A 69 -11.62 1.23 0.39
CA THR A 69 -11.87 2.52 1.07
C THR A 69 -12.76 2.43 2.30
N LYS A 70 -13.42 1.29 2.57
CA LYS A 70 -14.10 1.06 3.85
C LYS A 70 -13.14 0.86 5.01
N HIS A 71 -12.02 0.19 4.76
CA HIS A 71 -10.99 -0.09 5.77
C HIS A 71 -9.85 0.93 5.74
N TRP A 72 -9.57 1.51 4.57
CA TRP A 72 -8.57 2.56 4.36
C TRP A 72 -9.17 3.76 3.60
N PRO A 73 -9.95 4.62 4.28
CA PRO A 73 -10.72 5.68 3.64
C PRO A 73 -9.86 6.84 3.14
N GLU A 74 -8.75 7.13 3.82
CA GLU A 74 -7.89 8.28 3.52
C GLU A 74 -6.78 7.89 2.55
N GLN A 75 -6.61 8.68 1.50
CA GLN A 75 -5.64 8.43 0.45
C GLN A 75 -4.69 9.61 0.30
N HIS A 76 -3.39 9.35 0.42
CA HIS A 76 -2.34 10.36 0.26
C HIS A 76 -1.31 9.89 -0.76
N LEU A 77 -1.04 10.72 -1.79
CA LEU A 77 0.05 10.48 -2.72
C LEU A 77 1.30 11.19 -2.22
N LEU A 78 2.24 10.43 -1.65
CA LEU A 78 3.46 10.95 -1.03
C LEU A 78 4.71 10.46 -1.77
N ARG A 79 5.81 11.22 -1.66
CA ARG A 79 7.12 10.81 -2.16
C ARG A 79 7.86 10.03 -1.07
N MET A 80 8.43 8.88 -1.43
CA MET A 80 9.31 8.13 -0.54
C MET A 80 10.58 8.94 -0.25
N VAL A 81 10.98 9.01 1.02
CA VAL A 81 12.20 9.69 1.48
C VAL A 81 13.15 8.66 2.09
N SER A 82 14.46 8.93 2.06
CA SER A 82 15.51 8.04 2.57
C SER A 82 15.57 7.90 4.10
N GLY A 83 14.53 8.35 4.82
CA GLY A 83 14.52 8.46 6.28
C GLY A 83 15.36 9.63 6.82
N GLY A 84 15.29 9.83 8.13
CA GLY A 84 15.98 10.90 8.86
C GLY A 84 15.11 12.14 9.10
N VAL A 85 15.23 12.73 10.30
CA VAL A 85 14.58 14.02 10.62
C VAL A 85 15.33 15.12 9.87
N LYS A 86 14.62 15.87 9.03
CA LYS A 86 15.12 17.16 8.54
C LYS A 86 14.68 18.22 9.53
N ARG A 87 15.63 18.94 10.15
CA ARG A 87 15.30 20.20 10.84
C ARG A 87 14.79 21.17 9.79
N GLN A 88 13.59 21.69 10.00
CA GLN A 88 13.07 22.84 9.26
C GLN A 88 13.75 24.12 9.77
#